data_AF-A0A975JDI0-F1
#
_entry.id   AF-A0A975JDI0-F1
#
_cell.length_a   1.000
_cell.length_b   1.000
_cell.length_c   1.000
_cell.angle_alpha   90.00
_cell.angle_beta   90.00
_cell.angle_gamma   90.00
#
_symmetry.space_group_name_H-M   'P 1'
#
loop_
_entity.id
_entity.type
_entity.pdbx_description
1 polymer ?
#
loop_
_entity_poly.entity_id
_entity_poly.type
_entity_poly.pdbx_seq_one_letter_code
_entity_poly.pdbx_strand_id
1 'polypeptide(L)'
;MSDDLDAYSAADRRRINRTARRNAGREVALILSAGFAAIMVTTFFFARYTFLPIAAMLGMRETIVWIVLSGSIAVLWALVHRAIAAPRIARARALDSAFLYAYQDARKRERADKTAI
;
A
#
# COMPACT_ATOMS: atom_id res chain seq x y z
N MET A 1 14.98 3.06 19.01
CA MET A 1 14.66 1.62 19.08
C MET A 1 15.62 0.94 18.12
N SER A 2 16.73 0.40 18.62
CA SER A 2 17.68 -0.38 17.84
C SER A 2 17.11 -1.78 17.72
N ASP A 3 16.30 -2.03 16.69
CA ASP A 3 15.88 -3.39 16.38
C ASP A 3 17.13 -4.23 16.14
N ASP A 4 17.22 -5.37 16.82
CA ASP A 4 18.35 -6.28 16.70
C ASP A 4 18.38 -6.88 15.29
N LEU A 5 19.26 -6.37 14.43
CA LEU A 5 19.33 -6.71 13.00
C LEU A 5 19.76 -8.16 12.77
N ASP A 6 20.39 -8.78 13.78
CA ASP A 6 20.88 -10.16 13.73
C ASP A 6 19.76 -11.18 14.00
N ALA A 7 18.65 -10.75 14.60
CA ALA A 7 17.46 -11.58 14.81
C ALA A 7 16.66 -11.85 13.50
N TYR A 8 16.95 -11.14 12.41
CA TYR A 8 16.21 -11.26 11.16
C TYR A 8 16.79 -12.33 10.23
N SER A 9 15.97 -13.31 9.89
CA SER A 9 16.33 -14.36 8.92
C SER A 9 16.52 -13.79 7.50
N ALA A 10 17.20 -14.55 6.64
CA ALA A 10 17.32 -14.20 5.21
C ALA A 10 15.96 -14.07 4.50
N ALA A 11 14.96 -14.85 4.93
CA ALA A 11 13.60 -14.77 4.38
C ALA A 11 12.91 -13.46 4.79
N ASP A 12 13.10 -13.01 6.03
CA ASP A 12 12.54 -11.76 6.54
C ASP A 12 13.15 -10.55 5.85
N ARG A 13 14.47 -10.55 5.65
CA ARG A 13 15.17 -9.50 4.89
C ARG A 13 14.63 -9.38 3.46
N ARG A 14 14.37 -10.50 2.76
CA ARG A 14 13.74 -10.48 1.42
C ARG A 14 12.31 -9.93 1.46
N ARG A 15 11.56 -10.17 2.53
CA ARG A 15 10.20 -9.64 2.70
C ARG A 15 10.22 -8.14 2.95
N ILE A 16 11.11 -7.68 3.85
CA ILE A 16 11.32 -6.25 4.17
C ILE A 16 11.73 -5.48 2.91
N ASN A 17 12.69 -5.99 2.13
CA ASN A 17 13.11 -5.33 0.88
C ASN A 17 11.95 -5.21 -0.13
N ARG A 18 11.16 -6.29 -0.31
CA ARG A 18 9.96 -6.26 -1.15
C ARG A 18 8.96 -5.21 -0.67
N THR A 19 8.72 -5.11 0.63
CA THR A 19 7.82 -4.09 1.20
C THR A 19 8.38 -2.68 1.09
N ALA A 20 9.69 -2.48 1.26
CA ALA A 20 10.34 -1.18 1.14
C ALA A 20 10.24 -0.60 -0.28
N ARG A 21 10.29 -1.47 -1.29
CA ARG A 21 10.12 -1.12 -2.72
C ARG A 21 8.68 -0.78 -3.11
N ARG A 22 7.68 -1.12 -2.29
CA ARG A 22 6.29 -0.76 -2.57
C ARG A 22 6.12 0.76 -2.56
N ASN A 23 5.22 1.25 -3.42
CA ASN A 23 4.86 2.65 -3.47
C ASN A 23 3.37 2.80 -3.18
N ALA A 24 3.06 3.22 -1.95
CA ALA A 24 1.68 3.44 -1.50
C ALA A 24 0.90 4.37 -2.43
N GLY A 25 1.55 5.38 -3.02
CA GLY A 25 0.91 6.31 -3.95
C GLY A 25 0.46 5.62 -5.25
N ARG A 26 1.30 4.75 -5.82
CA ARG A 26 0.92 3.95 -7.01
C ARG A 26 -0.17 2.94 -6.70
N GLU A 27 -0.14 2.33 -5.51
CA GLU A 27 -1.21 1.42 -5.07
C GLU A 27 -2.54 2.14 -4.88
N VAL A 28 -2.52 3.34 -4.30
CA VAL A 28 -3.69 4.22 -4.21
C VAL A 28 -4.23 4.58 -5.59
N ALA A 29 -3.36 4.95 -6.54
CA ALA A 29 -3.78 5.25 -7.89
C ALA A 29 -4.42 4.03 -8.60
N LEU A 30 -3.88 2.82 -8.36
CA LEU A 30 -4.47 1.58 -8.86
C LEU A 30 -5.85 1.30 -8.25
N ILE A 31 -6.03 1.55 -6.96
CA ILE A 31 -7.34 1.44 -6.30
C ILE A 31 -8.34 2.45 -6.88
N LEU A 32 -7.93 3.71 -7.06
CA LEU A 32 -8.80 4.77 -7.59
C LEU A 32 -9.14 4.60 -9.07
N SER A 33 -8.38 3.80 -9.82
CA SER A 33 -8.63 3.54 -11.25
C SER A 33 -9.25 2.16 -11.47
N ALA A 34 -8.45 1.11 -11.45
CA ALA A 34 -8.91 -0.27 -11.66
C ALA A 34 -9.87 -0.72 -10.56
N GLY A 35 -9.60 -0.36 -9.31
CA GLY A 35 -10.50 -0.66 -8.20
C GLY A 35 -11.85 0.06 -8.33
N PHE A 36 -11.84 1.34 -8.72
CA PHE A 36 -13.06 2.09 -9.02
C PHE A 36 -13.85 1.46 -10.17
N ALA A 37 -13.20 1.05 -11.25
CA ALA A 37 -13.86 0.39 -12.37
C ALA A 37 -14.50 -0.95 -11.95
N ALA A 38 -13.78 -1.75 -11.15
CA ALA A 38 -14.30 -3.00 -10.62
C ALA A 38 -15.49 -2.79 -9.67
N ILE A 39 -15.41 -1.77 -8.80
CA ILE A 39 -16.52 -1.38 -7.94
C ILE A 39 -17.70 -0.97 -8.81
N MET A 40 -17.54 -0.04 -9.76
CA MET A 40 -18.59 0.41 -10.67
C MET A 40 -19.34 -0.76 -11.35
N VAL A 41 -18.61 -1.72 -11.90
CA VAL A 41 -19.21 -2.93 -12.51
C VAL A 41 -19.97 -3.74 -11.47
N THR A 42 -19.35 -3.98 -10.31
CA THR A 42 -19.97 -4.76 -9.23
C THR A 42 -21.24 -4.09 -8.73
N THR A 43 -21.18 -2.79 -8.41
CA THR A 43 -22.34 -2.02 -8.00
C THR A 43 -23.41 -2.16 -9.08
N PHE A 44 -23.10 -1.93 -10.36
CA PHE A 44 -24.07 -1.97 -11.46
C PHE A 44 -24.94 -3.25 -11.45
N PHE A 45 -24.33 -4.41 -11.19
CA PHE A 45 -25.07 -5.67 -11.05
C PHE A 45 -25.97 -5.70 -9.80
N PHE A 46 -25.46 -5.20 -8.67
CA PHE A 46 -26.20 -5.27 -7.40
C PHE A 46 -27.33 -4.25 -7.29
N ALA A 47 -27.16 -3.04 -7.81
CA ALA A 47 -28.13 -1.99 -7.49
C ALA A 47 -29.32 -1.82 -8.42
N ARG A 48 -29.47 -2.74 -9.37
CA ARG A 48 -30.80 -3.13 -9.83
C ARG A 48 -31.70 -3.62 -8.70
N TYR A 49 -31.11 -4.18 -7.63
CA TYR A 49 -31.84 -4.68 -6.46
C TYR A 49 -31.83 -3.72 -5.25
N THR A 50 -30.92 -2.74 -5.20
CA THR A 50 -30.71 -1.88 -4.01
C THR A 50 -30.96 -0.38 -4.20
N PHE A 51 -30.55 0.26 -5.31
CA PHE A 51 -30.52 1.74 -5.41
C PHE A 51 -31.53 2.36 -6.37
N LEU A 52 -32.08 1.59 -7.31
CA LEU A 52 -33.21 2.02 -8.15
C LEU A 52 -34.39 2.64 -7.36
N PRO A 53 -34.88 2.06 -6.25
CA PRO A 53 -35.99 2.65 -5.50
C PRO A 53 -35.62 3.96 -4.78
N ILE A 54 -34.38 4.11 -4.32
CA ILE A 54 -33.92 5.31 -3.60
C ILE A 54 -33.68 6.47 -4.56
N ALA A 55 -33.10 6.20 -5.73
CA ALA A 55 -32.88 7.21 -6.77
C ALA A 55 -34.21 7.74 -7.34
N ALA A 56 -35.19 6.84 -7.55
CA ALA A 56 -36.55 7.22 -7.94
C ALA A 56 -37.25 8.09 -6.87
N MET A 57 -37.08 7.77 -5.59
CA MET A 57 -37.62 8.58 -4.48
C MET A 57 -37.01 9.99 -4.38
N LEU A 58 -35.73 10.14 -4.72
CA LEU A 58 -35.01 11.42 -4.60
C LEU A 58 -35.05 12.27 -5.88
N GLY A 59 -35.72 11.81 -6.94
CA GLY A 59 -35.78 12.51 -8.24
C GLY A 59 -34.42 12.66 -8.92
N MET A 60 -33.41 11.90 -8.49
CA MET A 60 -32.05 11.97 -9.01
C MET A 60 -31.87 10.97 -10.15
N ARG A 61 -31.09 11.38 -11.16
CA ARG A 61 -30.64 10.46 -12.20
C ARG A 61 -29.84 9.33 -11.53
N GLU A 62 -30.32 8.11 -11.68
CA GLU A 62 -29.71 6.90 -11.14
C GLU A 62 -28.20 6.90 -11.40
N THR A 63 -27.78 7.17 -12.64
CA THR A 63 -26.37 7.17 -13.06
C THR A 63 -25.46 8.06 -12.19
N ILE A 64 -25.97 9.20 -11.69
CA ILE A 64 -25.21 10.10 -10.85
C ILE A 64 -25.00 9.48 -9.46
N VAL A 65 -26.06 8.92 -8.88
CA VAL A 65 -26.02 8.23 -7.59
C VAL A 65 -25.02 7.06 -7.65
N TRP A 66 -25.03 6.31 -8.74
CA TRP A 66 -24.12 5.20 -9.00
C TRP A 66 -22.65 5.60 -9.03
N ILE A 67 -22.32 6.65 -9.79
CA ILE A 67 -20.96 7.15 -9.93
C ILE A 67 -20.46 7.70 -8.59
N VAL A 68 -21.29 8.49 -7.90
CA VAL A 68 -20.93 9.11 -6.62
C VAL A 68 -20.70 8.06 -5.55
N LEU A 69 -21.56 7.04 -5.47
CA LEU A 69 -21.43 5.97 -4.48
C LEU A 69 -20.17 5.14 -4.73
N SER A 70 -19.96 4.69 -5.97
CA SER A 70 -18.80 3.88 -6.35
C SER A 70 -17.49 4.67 -6.15
N GLY A 71 -17.51 5.96 -6.47
CA GLY A 71 -16.38 6.86 -6.25
C GLY A 71 -16.08 7.05 -4.77
N SER A 72 -17.12 7.24 -3.94
CA SER A 72 -16.98 7.37 -2.50
C SER A 72 -16.39 6.12 -1.86
N ILE A 73 -16.85 4.93 -2.27
CA ILE A 73 -16.32 3.64 -1.81
C ILE A 73 -14.85 3.49 -2.21
N ALA A 74 -14.51 3.80 -3.46
CA ALA A 74 -13.13 3.71 -3.95
C ALA A 74 -12.19 4.67 -3.21
N VAL A 75 -12.64 5.89 -2.93
CA VAL A 75 -11.89 6.89 -2.15
C VAL A 75 -11.69 6.43 -0.71
N LEU A 76 -12.74 5.95 -0.04
CA LEU A 76 -12.65 5.39 1.31
C LEU A 76 -11.65 4.24 1.37
N TRP A 77 -11.73 3.31 0.42
CA TRP A 77 -10.82 2.18 0.35
C TRP A 77 -9.37 2.60 0.11
N ALA A 78 -9.16 3.57 -0.79
CA ALA A 78 -7.84 4.14 -1.06
C ALA A 78 -7.23 4.81 0.17
N LEU A 79 -8.03 5.57 0.93
CA LEU A 79 -7.60 6.23 2.17
C LEU A 79 -7.23 5.20 3.24
N VAL A 80 -8.08 4.20 3.48
CA VAL A 80 -7.82 3.11 4.43
C VAL A 80 -6.57 2.33 4.04
N HIS A 81 -6.44 1.96 2.77
CA HIS A 81 -5.25 1.26 2.27
C HIS A 81 -3.98 2.09 2.48
N ARG A 82 -4.02 3.40 2.17
CA ARG A 82 -2.89 4.31 2.40
C ARG A 82 -2.53 4.39 3.88
N ALA A 83 -3.51 4.56 4.76
CA ALA A 83 -3.30 4.68 6.20
C ALA A 83 -2.61 3.44 6.78
N ILE A 84 -2.92 2.25 6.26
CA ILE A 84 -2.32 0.98 6.72
C ILE A 84 -0.96 0.72 6.04
N ALA A 85 -0.85 0.96 4.73
CA ALA A 85 0.33 0.63 3.95
C ALA A 85 1.48 1.63 4.17
N ALA A 86 1.20 2.92 4.30
CA ALA A 86 2.22 3.95 4.46
C ALA A 86 3.15 3.73 5.67
N PRO A 87 2.67 3.48 6.90
CA PRO A 87 3.55 3.26 8.04
C PRO A 87 4.35 1.95 7.91
N ARG A 88 3.75 0.90 7.32
CA ARG A 88 4.44 -0.37 7.05
C ARG A 88 5.58 -0.21 6.06
N ILE A 89 5.36 0.53 4.97
CA ILE A 89 6.39 0.81 3.97
C ILE A 89 7.49 1.69 4.55
N ALA A 90 7.14 2.72 5.34
CA ALA A 90 8.11 3.59 5.99
C ALA A 90 9.02 2.82 6.96
N ARG A 91 8.45 1.96 7.81
CA ARG A 91 9.23 1.09 8.70
C ARG A 91 10.12 0.11 7.93
N ALA A 92 9.60 -0.50 6.87
CA ALA A 92 10.39 -1.40 6.03
C ALA A 92 11.56 -0.68 5.35
N ARG A 93 11.39 0.56 4.89
CA ARG A 93 12.47 1.37 4.33
C ARG A 93 13.54 1.73 5.35
N ALA A 94 13.14 2.09 6.57
CA ALA A 94 14.08 2.36 7.65
C ALA A 94 14.90 1.12 8.02
N LEU A 95 14.28 -0.06 8.08
CA LEU A 95 14.96 -1.33 8.31
C LEU A 95 15.89 -1.71 7.15
N ASP A 96 15.45 -1.58 5.90
CA ASP A 96 16.29 -1.85 4.71
C ASP A 96 17.53 -0.94 4.68
N SER A 97 17.38 0.34 5.03
CA SER A 97 18.53 1.24 5.17
C SER A 97 19.47 0.82 6.31
N ALA A 98 18.94 0.38 7.45
CA ALA A 98 19.75 -0.06 8.58
C ALA A 98 20.58 -1.31 8.22
N PHE A 99 20.00 -2.27 7.50
CA PHE A 99 20.73 -3.43 6.98
C PHE A 99 21.85 -3.03 6.00
N LEU A 100 21.61 -2.06 5.12
CA LEU A 100 22.61 -1.59 4.17
C LEU A 100 23.78 -0.90 4.88
N TYR A 101 23.52 -0.04 5.87
CA TYR A 101 24.56 0.62 6.65
C TYR A 101 25.39 -0.39 7.45
N ALA A 102 24.75 -1.32 8.16
CA ALA A 102 25.44 -2.36 8.91
C ALA A 102 26.36 -3.22 8.02
N TYR A 103 25.88 -3.57 6.81
CA TYR A 103 26.69 -4.30 5.83
C TYR A 103 27.89 -3.48 5.32
N GLN A 104 27.71 -2.18 5.06
CA GLN A 104 28.80 -1.30 4.63
C GLN A 104 29.87 -1.13 5.71
N ASP A 105 29.47 -0.99 6.98
CA ASP A 105 30.40 -0.85 8.09
C ASP A 105 31.18 -2.14 8.33
N ALA A 106 30.55 -3.31 8.23
CA ALA A 106 31.24 -4.60 8.28
C ALA A 106 32.29 -4.72 7.16
N ARG A 107 31.94 -4.33 5.93
CA ARG A 107 32.87 -4.30 4.78
C ARG A 107 34.03 -3.34 4.98
N LYS A 108 33.81 -2.18 5.62
CA LYS A 108 34.88 -1.21 5.92
C LYS A 108 35.85 -1.77 6.95
N ARG A 109 35.35 -2.41 8.02
CA ARG A 109 36.19 -3.08 9.03
C ARG A 109 37.03 -4.18 8.41
N GLU A 110 36.43 -5.05 7.61
CA GLU A 110 37.15 -6.13 6.92
C GLU A 110 38.26 -5.60 5.98
N ARG A 111 38.02 -4.46 5.32
CA ARG A 111 39.03 -3.80 4.48
C ARG A 111 40.14 -3.17 5.31
N ALA A 112 39.81 -2.51 6.42
CA ALA A 112 40.78 -1.91 7.32
C ALA A 112 41.73 -2.96 7.90
N ASP A 113 41.21 -4.10 8.35
CA ASP A 113 42.00 -5.23 8.84
C ASP A 113 42.93 -5.81 7.76
N LYS A 114 42.48 -5.87 6.49
CA LYS A 114 43.29 -6.35 5.36
C LYS A 114 44.41 -5.40 4.95
N THR A 115 44.29 -4.10 5.21
CA THR A 115 45.34 -3.09 4.96
C THR A 115 46.28 -2.90 6.14
N ALA A 116 45.96 -3.45 7.31
CA ALA A 116 46.78 -3.38 8.52
C ALA A 116 47.79 -4.55 8.64
N ILE A 117 47.80 -5.46 7.66
CA ILE A 117 48.74 -6.58 7.47
C ILE A 117 49.64 -6.25 6.29
#